data_AF-A0A938HK26-F1
#
_entry.id   AF-A0A938HK26-F1
#
_cell.length_a   1.000
_cell.length_b   1.000
_cell.length_c   1.000
_cell.angle_alpha   90.00
_cell.angle_beta   90.00
_cell.angle_gamma   90.00
#
_symmetry.space_group_name_H-M   'P 1'
#
loop_
_entity.id
_entity.type
_entity.pdbx_description
1 polymer ?
#
loop_
_entity_poly.entity_id
_entity_poly.type
_entity_poly.pdbx_seq_one_letter_code
_entity_poly.pdbx_strand_id
1 'polypeptide(L)'
;MRKSRHAEIQDEGIGKASSSPMFNHLRVAEIAAGVGDPQCYRGKADPPKFKAGDRLRVKDQPDLFYNQTPGYIRGAIGTVVELAYESPAPEDEAWGHIDEVEWFYFMCFRHEDLWDDDSPDTNSSDTIWTQISERWLEPV
;
A
#
# COMPACT_ATOMS: atom_id res chain seq x y z
N MET A 1 16.86 -34.42 -11.83
CA MET A 1 15.39 -34.54 -11.81
C MET A 1 14.84 -33.33 -11.08
N ARG A 2 14.20 -32.39 -11.78
CA ARG A 2 13.68 -31.15 -11.17
C ARG A 2 12.42 -31.51 -10.39
N LYS A 3 12.43 -31.41 -9.06
CA LYS A 3 11.23 -31.60 -8.24
C LYS A 3 10.16 -30.63 -8.74
N SER A 4 8.92 -31.11 -8.85
CA SER A 4 7.76 -30.26 -9.16
C SER A 4 7.60 -29.21 -8.06
N ARG A 5 7.15 -27.99 -8.37
CA ARG A 5 6.89 -26.94 -7.37
C ARG A 5 5.96 -27.40 -6.24
N HIS A 6 5.10 -28.39 -6.50
CA HIS A 6 4.23 -28.96 -5.48
C HIS A 6 4.95 -29.92 -4.52
N ALA A 7 6.11 -30.46 -4.90
CA ALA A 7 6.91 -31.34 -4.06
C ALA A 7 7.79 -30.58 -3.04
N GLU A 8 8.06 -29.29 -3.25
CA GLU A 8 8.73 -28.43 -2.25
C GLU A 8 7.78 -28.06 -1.10
N ILE A 9 6.46 -28.06 -1.33
CA ILE A 9 5.43 -27.78 -0.33
C ILE A 9 5.41 -28.86 0.77
N GLN A 10 5.83 -30.10 0.45
CA GLN A 10 5.89 -31.23 1.38
C GLN A 10 7.32 -31.53 1.87
N ASP A 11 8.31 -30.71 1.50
CA ASP A 11 9.67 -30.88 1.97
C ASP A 11 9.78 -30.24 3.36
N GLU A 12 9.69 -31.05 4.43
CA GLU A 12 9.90 -30.58 5.81
C GLU A 12 11.33 -30.09 6.06
N GLY A 13 12.18 -30.03 5.02
CA GLY A 13 13.54 -29.55 5.11
C GLY A 13 14.39 -30.54 5.87
N ILE A 14 14.60 -31.72 5.29
CA ILE A 14 15.49 -32.74 5.84
C ILE A 14 16.93 -32.17 5.84
N GLY A 15 17.30 -31.50 6.94
CA GLY A 15 18.55 -30.76 7.09
C GLY A 15 18.44 -29.42 7.83
N LYS A 16 17.25 -28.89 8.09
CA LYS A 16 17.09 -27.73 8.98
C LYS A 16 17.28 -28.15 10.44
N ALA A 17 18.06 -27.38 11.20
CA ALA A 17 18.09 -27.52 12.65
C ALA A 17 16.66 -27.33 13.19
N SER A 18 16.26 -28.10 14.21
CA SER A 18 14.90 -28.06 14.77
C SER A 18 14.49 -26.68 15.31
N SER A 19 15.47 -25.81 15.57
CA SER A 19 15.27 -24.44 16.03
C SER A 19 15.20 -23.39 14.91
N SER A 20 15.37 -23.78 13.65
CA SER A 20 15.32 -22.85 12.53
C SER A 20 13.88 -22.34 12.33
N PRO A 21 13.71 -21.05 12.00
CA PRO A 21 12.38 -20.53 11.68
C PRO A 21 11.81 -21.25 10.46
N MET A 22 10.55 -21.68 10.58
CA MET A 22 9.77 -22.22 9.47
C MET A 22 8.88 -21.13 8.92
N PHE A 23 8.91 -20.95 7.60
CA PHE A 23 8.07 -19.98 6.90
C PHE A 23 6.82 -20.68 6.40
N ASN A 24 5.65 -20.07 6.62
CA ASN A 24 4.41 -20.57 6.03
C ASN A 24 4.29 -20.08 4.59
N HIS A 25 4.73 -20.91 3.63
CA HIS A 25 4.71 -20.60 2.20
C HIS A 25 3.30 -20.59 1.58
N LEU A 26 2.29 -21.12 2.26
CA LEU A 26 0.92 -21.22 1.76
C LEU A 26 0.01 -20.09 2.26
N ARG A 27 0.40 -19.38 3.33
CA ARG A 27 -0.43 -18.39 4.03
C ARG A 27 -1.17 -17.44 3.09
N VAL A 28 -0.45 -16.77 2.17
CA VAL A 28 -1.06 -15.79 1.25
C VAL A 28 -2.01 -16.46 0.26
N ALA A 29 -1.64 -17.63 -0.26
CA ALA A 29 -2.48 -18.39 -1.18
C ALA A 29 -3.78 -18.84 -0.50
N GLU A 30 -3.72 -19.27 0.76
CA GLU A 30 -4.89 -19.64 1.56
C GLU A 30 -5.81 -18.44 1.82
N ILE A 31 -5.25 -17.27 2.13
CA ILE A 31 -6.01 -16.03 2.36
C ILE A 31 -6.74 -15.57 1.10
N ALA A 32 -6.09 -15.61 -0.06
CA ALA A 32 -6.63 -15.08 -1.31
C ALA A 32 -7.45 -16.11 -2.13
N ALA A 33 -7.46 -17.38 -1.74
CA ALA A 33 -8.06 -18.48 -2.51
C ALA A 33 -9.54 -18.21 -2.82
N GLY A 34 -9.86 -18.09 -4.11
CA GLY A 34 -11.23 -17.87 -4.59
C GLY A 34 -11.79 -16.46 -4.34
N VAL A 35 -11.00 -15.54 -3.78
CA VAL A 35 -11.42 -14.16 -3.47
C VAL A 35 -10.62 -13.14 -4.29
N GLY A 36 -9.29 -13.29 -4.37
CA GLY A 36 -8.38 -12.32 -4.99
C GLY A 36 -7.80 -11.31 -4.00
N ASP A 37 -6.86 -10.52 -4.49
CA ASP A 37 -6.09 -9.51 -3.75
C ASP A 37 -6.27 -8.15 -4.43
N PRO A 38 -6.65 -7.06 -3.72
CA PRO A 38 -6.79 -6.92 -2.26
C PRO A 38 -8.17 -7.32 -1.71
N GLN A 39 -9.03 -7.97 -2.50
CA GLN A 39 -10.40 -8.31 -2.07
C GLN A 39 -10.44 -9.21 -0.82
N CYS A 40 -9.40 -10.01 -0.57
CA CYS A 40 -9.24 -10.83 0.62
C CYS A 40 -9.07 -10.03 1.94
N TYR A 41 -8.82 -8.72 1.85
CA TYR A 41 -8.72 -7.81 3.00
C TYR A 41 -9.97 -6.96 3.23
N ARG A 42 -11.00 -7.08 2.39
CA ARG A 42 -12.23 -6.31 2.53
C ARG A 42 -12.94 -6.57 3.86
N GLY A 43 -13.26 -5.52 4.60
CA GLY A 43 -13.90 -5.52 5.92
C GLY A 43 -12.94 -5.84 7.07
N LYS A 44 -11.62 -5.74 6.86
CA LYS A 44 -10.61 -6.00 7.90
C LYS A 44 -9.95 -4.73 8.45
N ALA A 45 -10.10 -3.58 7.78
CA ALA A 45 -9.65 -2.31 8.34
C ALA A 45 -10.67 -1.77 9.35
N ASP A 46 -10.22 -0.88 10.23
CA ASP A 46 -11.11 0.01 10.98
C ASP A 46 -11.96 0.87 10.02
N PRO A 47 -13.08 1.46 10.49
CA PRO A 47 -13.84 2.41 9.68
C PRO A 47 -12.94 3.52 9.10
N PRO A 48 -13.13 3.91 7.83
CA PRO A 48 -12.26 4.87 7.18
C PRO A 48 -12.28 6.21 7.90
N LYS A 49 -11.10 6.78 8.19
CA LYS A 49 -10.99 8.08 8.85
C LYS A 49 -11.41 9.24 7.95
N PHE A 50 -11.37 9.05 6.64
CA PHE A 50 -11.62 10.09 5.65
C PHE A 50 -12.68 9.65 4.63
N LYS A 51 -13.22 10.62 3.88
CA LYS A 51 -14.21 10.40 2.83
C LYS A 51 -13.88 11.17 1.55
N ALA A 52 -14.49 10.76 0.44
CA ALA A 52 -14.45 11.51 -0.81
C ALA A 52 -14.81 12.99 -0.59
N GLY A 53 -14.02 13.87 -1.20
CA GLY A 53 -14.11 15.32 -1.06
C GLY A 53 -13.29 15.91 0.09
N ASP A 54 -12.76 15.11 1.02
CA ASP A 54 -11.90 15.64 2.09
C ASP A 54 -10.58 16.16 1.50
N ARG A 55 -10.12 17.29 2.03
CA ARG A 55 -8.78 17.83 1.75
C ARG A 55 -7.81 17.38 2.82
N LEU A 56 -6.74 16.72 2.40
CA LEU A 56 -5.77 16.11 3.31
C LEU A 56 -4.36 16.49 2.89
N ARG A 57 -3.47 16.63 3.88
CA ARG A 57 -2.04 16.77 3.68
C ARG A 57 -1.38 15.40 3.71
N VAL A 58 -0.43 15.17 2.80
CA VAL A 58 0.46 14.02 2.87
C VAL A 58 1.56 14.33 3.87
N LYS A 59 1.65 13.54 4.93
CA LYS A 59 2.66 13.71 5.98
C LYS A 59 4.06 13.47 5.42
N ASP A 60 5.03 14.20 5.95
CA ASP A 60 6.45 13.95 5.72
C ASP A 60 7.04 13.12 6.86
N GLN A 61 6.85 11.81 6.79
CA GLN A 61 7.31 10.85 7.80
C GLN A 61 8.57 10.12 7.32
N PRO A 62 9.37 9.55 8.27
CA PRO A 62 10.55 8.77 7.94
C PRO A 62 10.26 7.71 6.87
N ASP A 63 11.12 7.66 5.87
CA ASP A 63 10.98 6.85 4.66
C ASP A 63 12.10 5.80 4.53
N LEU A 64 12.78 5.52 5.64
CA LEU A 64 13.92 4.60 5.70
C LEU A 64 13.52 3.18 5.28
N PHE A 65 14.35 2.57 4.44
CA PHE A 65 14.20 1.25 3.83
C PHE A 65 13.11 1.14 2.76
N TYR A 66 11.83 1.39 3.09
CA TYR A 66 10.75 1.17 2.12
C TYR A 66 9.47 1.96 2.43
N ASN A 67 8.84 2.47 1.37
CA ASN A 67 7.48 3.00 1.33
C ASN A 67 7.01 3.10 -0.14
N GLN A 68 5.70 3.27 -0.36
CA GLN A 68 5.14 3.54 -1.68
C GLN A 68 4.48 4.92 -1.81
N THR A 69 4.67 5.80 -0.83
CA THR A 69 4.17 7.19 -0.85
C THR A 69 5.27 8.09 -1.42
N PRO A 70 5.21 8.50 -2.70
CA PRO A 70 6.36 9.11 -3.37
C PRO A 70 6.84 10.41 -2.72
N GLY A 71 8.13 10.71 -2.84
CA GLY A 71 8.73 11.92 -2.26
C GLY A 71 8.11 13.23 -2.79
N TYR A 72 7.66 13.26 -4.04
CA TYR A 72 7.16 14.48 -4.67
C TYR A 72 5.80 14.96 -4.15
N ILE A 73 5.06 14.12 -3.41
CA ILE A 73 3.78 14.51 -2.81
C ILE A 73 3.90 14.84 -1.31
N ARG A 74 5.08 14.71 -0.70
CA ARG A 74 5.25 14.93 0.74
C ARG A 74 5.01 16.40 1.09
N GLY A 75 4.17 16.66 2.08
CA GLY A 75 3.73 17.99 2.47
C GLY A 75 2.65 18.60 1.57
N ALA A 76 2.40 18.03 0.38
CA ALA A 76 1.38 18.52 -0.54
C ALA A 76 -0.03 18.27 0.01
N ILE A 77 -0.98 19.12 -0.38
CA ILE A 77 -2.38 19.00 -0.04
C ILE A 77 -3.14 18.52 -1.27
N GLY A 78 -3.83 17.39 -1.14
CA GLY A 78 -4.69 16.84 -2.18
C GLY A 78 -6.14 16.72 -1.72
N THR A 79 -7.00 16.30 -2.64
CA THR A 79 -8.41 15.98 -2.36
C THR A 79 -8.65 14.50 -2.54
N VAL A 80 -9.33 13.86 -1.59
CA VAL A 80 -9.77 12.47 -1.72
C VAL A 80 -10.81 12.39 -2.83
N VAL A 81 -10.51 11.61 -3.87
CA VAL A 81 -11.44 11.33 -4.95
C VAL A 81 -12.41 10.23 -4.52
N GLU A 82 -11.86 9.12 -4.03
CA GLU A 82 -12.62 7.97 -3.55
C GLU A 82 -11.78 7.10 -2.62
N LEU A 83 -12.45 6.20 -1.91
CA LEU A 83 -11.83 5.14 -1.13
C LEU A 83 -11.54 3.97 -2.08
N ALA A 84 -10.29 3.55 -2.18
CA ALA A 84 -9.87 2.55 -3.16
C ALA A 84 -10.15 1.12 -2.66
N TYR A 85 -9.52 0.72 -1.56
CA TYR A 85 -9.63 -0.62 -0.97
C TYR A 85 -9.01 -0.63 0.43
N GLU A 86 -9.15 -1.78 1.10
CA GLU A 86 -8.49 -2.11 2.36
C GLU A 86 -7.33 -3.06 2.05
N SER A 87 -6.15 -2.83 2.64
CA SER A 87 -4.97 -3.68 2.47
C SER A 87 -3.97 -3.42 3.59
N PRO A 88 -3.06 -4.36 3.91
CA PRO A 88 -1.85 -4.02 4.63
C PRO A 88 -1.07 -2.94 3.88
N ALA A 89 -0.39 -2.08 4.65
CA ALA A 89 0.47 -1.07 4.07
C ALA A 89 1.66 -1.72 3.35
N PRO A 90 2.18 -1.15 2.26
CA PRO A 90 3.34 -1.73 1.59
C PRO A 90 4.58 -1.75 2.50
N GLU A 91 4.66 -0.80 3.44
CA GLU A 91 5.70 -0.74 4.48
C GLU A 91 5.65 -1.96 5.43
N ASP A 92 4.51 -2.62 5.58
CA ASP A 92 4.33 -3.79 6.43
C ASP A 92 4.36 -5.09 5.61
N GLU A 93 3.63 -5.13 4.50
CA GLU A 93 3.52 -6.30 3.62
C GLU A 93 4.87 -6.70 3.02
N ALA A 94 5.72 -5.73 2.67
CA ALA A 94 7.07 -5.99 2.15
C ALA A 94 7.97 -6.76 3.14
N TRP A 95 7.65 -6.71 4.44
CA TRP A 95 8.34 -7.44 5.50
C TRP A 95 7.57 -8.66 6.01
N GLY A 96 6.48 -9.03 5.34
CA GLY A 96 5.65 -10.19 5.68
C GLY A 96 4.67 -9.93 6.84
N HIS A 97 4.46 -8.67 7.22
CA HIS A 97 3.46 -8.25 8.19
C HIS A 97 2.15 -7.92 7.46
N ILE A 98 1.18 -8.83 7.53
CA ILE A 98 -0.08 -8.75 6.75
C ILE A 98 -1.33 -8.72 7.64
N ASP A 99 -1.15 -8.60 8.95
CA ASP A 99 -2.23 -8.66 9.94
C ASP A 99 -2.86 -7.29 10.21
N GLU A 100 -2.10 -6.21 10.04
CA GLU A 100 -2.58 -4.84 10.15
C GLU A 100 -3.08 -4.36 8.78
N VAL A 101 -4.35 -3.98 8.70
CA VAL A 101 -5.03 -3.57 7.45
C VAL A 101 -5.53 -2.14 7.61
N GLU A 102 -5.33 -1.30 6.60
CA GLU A 102 -5.82 0.07 6.59
C GLU A 102 -6.46 0.44 5.25
N TRP A 103 -7.14 1.60 5.24
CA TRP A 103 -7.75 2.14 4.03
C TRP A 103 -6.72 2.79 3.12
N PHE A 104 -6.91 2.59 1.82
CA PHE A 104 -6.22 3.31 0.75
C PHE A 104 -7.18 4.28 0.07
N TYR A 105 -6.66 5.44 -0.29
CA TYR A 105 -7.42 6.54 -0.87
C TYR A 105 -6.81 6.95 -2.20
N PHE A 106 -7.64 7.18 -3.21
CA PHE A 106 -7.22 7.92 -4.40
C PHE A 106 -7.19 9.40 -4.07
N MET A 107 -6.00 9.99 -4.13
CA MET A 107 -5.76 11.40 -3.89
C MET A 107 -5.48 12.12 -5.20
N CYS A 108 -6.17 13.23 -5.43
CA CYS A 108 -5.96 14.13 -6.56
C CYS A 108 -5.17 15.37 -6.10
N PHE A 109 -4.09 15.66 -6.80
CA PHE A 109 -3.24 16.83 -6.62
C PHE A 109 -3.23 17.65 -7.92
N ARG A 110 -3.18 18.98 -7.79
CA ARG A 110 -2.98 19.84 -8.95
C ARG A 110 -1.50 19.85 -9.32
N HIS A 111 -1.19 19.90 -10.61
CA HIS A 111 0.19 19.96 -11.07
C HIS A 111 0.97 21.14 -10.45
N GLU A 112 0.34 22.32 -10.39
CA GLU A 112 0.93 23.54 -9.81
C GLU A 112 1.16 23.47 -8.29
N ASP A 113 0.50 22.55 -7.57
CA ASP A 113 0.72 22.36 -6.13
C ASP A 113 1.92 21.43 -5.86
N LEU A 114 2.41 20.71 -6.87
CA LEU A 114 3.51 19.75 -6.76
C LEU A 114 4.81 20.24 -7.38
N TRP A 115 4.72 21.04 -8.43
CA TRP A 115 5.87 21.46 -9.23
C TRP A 115 5.86 22.97 -9.43
N ASP A 116 6.97 23.61 -9.05
CA ASP A 116 7.28 24.98 -9.44
C ASP A 116 7.73 24.99 -10.92
N ASP A 117 6.80 24.77 -11.84
CA ASP A 117 7.03 24.83 -13.28
C ASP A 117 6.48 26.13 -13.86
N ASP A 118 7.37 26.99 -14.35
CA ASP A 118 7.04 28.26 -15.01
C ASP A 118 6.98 28.15 -16.53
N SER A 119 6.99 26.92 -17.07
CA SER A 119 6.85 26.68 -18.51
C SER A 119 5.55 27.27 -19.07
N PRO A 120 5.63 27.99 -20.21
CA PRO A 120 4.44 28.54 -20.88
C PRO A 120 3.47 27.46 -21.40
N ASP A 121 3.91 26.20 -21.46
CA ASP A 121 3.09 25.06 -21.87
C ASP A 121 2.36 24.38 -20.69
N THR A 122 2.58 24.83 -19.45
CA THR A 122 1.94 24.26 -18.26
C THR A 122 0.46 24.58 -18.22
N ASN A 123 -0.37 23.54 -18.16
CA ASN A 123 -1.81 23.68 -18.01
C ASN A 123 -2.21 23.63 -16.52
N SER A 124 -2.72 24.76 -16.00
CA SER A 124 -3.20 24.91 -14.60
C SER A 124 -4.33 23.95 -14.18
N SER A 125 -4.97 23.29 -15.14
CA SER A 125 -6.01 22.28 -14.90
C SER A 125 -5.49 20.85 -14.84
N ASP A 126 -4.21 20.61 -15.09
CA ASP A 126 -3.62 19.27 -15.03
C ASP A 126 -3.55 18.76 -13.60
N THR A 127 -3.83 17.47 -13.43
CA THR A 127 -3.88 16.80 -12.13
C THR A 127 -3.13 15.49 -12.12
N ILE A 128 -2.59 15.13 -10.96
CA ILE A 128 -1.94 13.86 -10.70
C ILE A 128 -2.78 13.09 -9.68
N TRP A 129 -3.12 11.85 -10.03
CA TRP A 129 -3.84 10.95 -9.14
C TRP A 129 -2.91 9.84 -8.69
N THR A 130 -2.91 9.56 -7.39
CA THR A 130 -2.15 8.46 -6.81
C THR A 130 -2.87 7.87 -5.62
N GLN A 131 -2.52 6.64 -5.28
CA GLN A 131 -3.06 5.94 -4.13
C GLN A 131 -2.15 6.16 -2.93
N ILE A 132 -2.76 6.40 -1.77
CA ILE A 132 -2.05 6.66 -0.52
C ILE A 132 -2.77 5.93 0.61
N SER A 133 -2.02 5.22 1.46
CA SER A 133 -2.60 4.56 2.63
C SER A 133 -2.88 5.56 3.75
N GLU A 134 -3.85 5.23 4.61
CA GLU A 134 -4.39 6.14 5.62
C GLU A 134 -3.33 6.74 6.55
N ARG A 135 -2.31 5.96 6.95
CA ARG A 135 -1.25 6.43 7.86
C ARG A 135 -0.50 7.66 7.33
N TRP A 136 -0.43 7.83 6.01
CA TRP A 136 0.28 8.92 5.36
C TRP A 136 -0.53 10.23 5.30
N LEU A 137 -1.80 10.21 5.70
CA LEU A 137 -2.72 11.35 5.53
C LEU A 137 -3.07 12.00 6.88
N GLU A 138 -3.19 13.32 6.87
CA GLU A 138 -3.73 14.12 7.98
C GLU A 138 -4.71 15.20 7.49
N PRO A 139 -5.70 15.58 8.31
CA PRO A 139 -6.50 16.77 8.07
C PRO A 139 -5.64 18.03 7.92
N VAL A 140 -6.06 18.93 7.02
CA VAL A 140 -5.44 20.25 6.82
C VAL A 140 -5.82 21.22 7.92
#